data_AF-A0A5B6TL81-F1
#
_entry.id   AF-A0A5B6TL81-F1
#
_cell.length_a   1.000
_cell.length_b   1.000
_cell.length_c   1.000
_cell.angle_alpha   90.00
_cell.angle_beta   90.00
_cell.angle_gamma   90.00
#
_symmetry.space_group_name_H-M   'P 1'
#
loop_
_entity.id
_entity.type
_entity.pdbx_description
1 polymer ?
#
loop_
_entity_poly.entity_id
_entity_poly.type
_entity_poly.pdbx_seq_one_letter_code
_entity_poly.pdbx_strand_id
1 'polypeptide(L)'
;MKYVFEDAYKLTLTASGGITVMNSDYQAGNVGIIEKAKIKGYGYNFGLGAMYQFSPYIGGMVNLDYLTIKGKRPEAGCSFCSEMVTGTISGVMLLATRATLTKLYSRSFRRGIFLVPYLRGGVGFMSYQAYSYRSEQSENPVTDYPGLTMVIPAGGGLRIRVTDQISLATEAVVLLPFSDYLDNRTGAGNFLGGYDQLLSFSLKGLYYLGSKRSSAVNGSVFKKFGFKKKK
;
A
#
# COMPACT_ATOMS: atom_id res chain seq x y z
N MET A 1 -12.32 -25.68 -3.78
CA MET A 1 -11.81 -24.30 -3.63
C MET A 1 -12.73 -23.25 -4.24
N LYS A 2 -13.31 -23.49 -5.43
CA LYS A 2 -14.26 -22.58 -6.10
C LYS A 2 -15.42 -22.13 -5.19
N TYR A 3 -16.10 -23.09 -4.55
CA TYR A 3 -17.23 -22.81 -3.65
C TYR A 3 -16.89 -21.97 -2.41
N VAL A 4 -15.73 -22.21 -1.77
CA VAL A 4 -15.34 -21.45 -0.55
C VAL A 4 -14.97 -20.00 -0.89
N PHE A 5 -14.40 -19.77 -2.07
CA PHE A 5 -14.05 -18.42 -2.52
C PHE A 5 -15.24 -17.64 -3.10
N GLU A 6 -16.17 -18.32 -3.76
CA GLU A 6 -17.39 -17.68 -4.28
C GLU A 6 -18.23 -17.04 -3.17
N ASP A 7 -18.21 -17.62 -1.97
CA ASP A 7 -18.89 -17.11 -0.77
C ASP A 7 -18.03 -16.16 0.08
N ALA A 8 -16.75 -15.97 -0.26
CA ALA A 8 -15.83 -15.12 0.49
C ALA A 8 -16.02 -13.63 0.18
N TYR A 9 -15.68 -12.77 1.14
CA TYR A 9 -15.72 -11.32 0.95
C TYR A 9 -14.70 -10.89 -0.10
N LYS A 10 -15.19 -10.42 -1.25
CA LYS A 10 -14.35 -10.01 -2.38
C LYS A 10 -13.86 -8.57 -2.27
N LEU A 11 -14.63 -7.70 -1.64
CA LEU A 11 -14.29 -6.29 -1.46
C LEU A 11 -13.81 -6.04 -0.03
N THR A 12 -12.64 -5.42 0.08
CA THR A 12 -11.98 -5.09 1.34
C THR A 12 -11.64 -3.61 1.33
N LEU A 13 -12.01 -2.87 2.37
CA LEU A 13 -11.53 -1.50 2.59
C LEU A 13 -10.23 -1.56 3.37
N THR A 14 -9.31 -0.65 3.09
CA THR A 14 -8.01 -0.60 3.77
C THR A 14 -7.74 0.80 4.30
N ALA A 15 -7.16 0.86 5.49
CA ALA A 15 -6.59 2.08 6.05
C ALA A 15 -5.17 1.79 6.52
N SER A 16 -4.21 2.67 6.20
CA SER A 16 -2.80 2.52 6.54
C SER A 16 -2.25 3.72 7.28
N GLY A 17 -1.28 3.44 8.15
CA GLY A 17 -0.39 4.44 8.73
C GLY A 17 1.02 3.88 8.83
N GLY A 18 2.03 4.72 8.63
CA GLY A 18 3.40 4.25 8.52
C GLY A 18 4.45 5.34 8.47
N ILE A 19 5.67 4.89 8.17
CA ILE A 19 6.85 5.74 7.99
C ILE A 19 7.36 5.63 6.56
N THR A 20 7.85 6.74 6.03
CA THR A 20 8.47 6.79 4.71
C THR A 20 9.87 7.34 4.84
N VAL A 21 10.79 6.71 4.14
CA VAL A 21 12.18 7.17 4.03
C VAL A 21 12.48 7.46 2.57
N MET A 22 13.20 8.53 2.31
CA MET A 22 13.59 8.95 0.97
C MET A 22 15.10 8.88 0.82
N ASN A 23 15.52 8.26 -0.27
CA ASN A 23 16.89 8.36 -0.75
C ASN A 23 16.95 9.54 -1.73
N SER A 24 17.50 10.67 -1.27
CA SER A 24 17.63 11.92 -2.03
C SER A 24 19.08 12.14 -2.45
N ASP A 25 19.28 12.75 -3.62
CA ASP A 25 20.54 13.19 -4.22
C ASP A 25 21.30 14.29 -3.43
N TYR A 26 20.89 14.59 -2.20
CA TYR A 26 21.58 15.48 -1.26
C TYR A 26 22.98 14.94 -0.85
N GLN A 27 23.98 14.98 -1.75
CA GLN A 27 25.35 14.50 -1.49
C GLN A 27 26.06 15.36 -0.42
N ALA A 28 26.47 14.70 0.66
CA ALA A 28 27.64 15.06 1.46
C ALA A 28 28.81 14.29 0.87
N GLY A 29 30.00 14.87 0.92
CA GLY A 29 31.18 14.47 0.16
C GLY A 29 31.58 13.00 0.20
N ASN A 30 32.48 12.67 -0.73
CA ASN A 30 33.09 11.36 -1.00
C ASN A 30 33.55 10.57 0.24
N VAL A 31 32.66 9.77 0.84
CA VAL A 31 33.09 8.72 1.78
C VAL A 31 32.14 7.51 1.72
N GLY A 32 32.71 6.32 1.49
CA GLY A 32 32.22 5.01 1.93
C GLY A 32 30.86 4.48 1.44
N ILE A 33 30.85 3.24 0.95
CA ILE A 33 29.66 2.46 0.54
C ILE A 33 28.62 2.31 1.68
N ILE A 34 29.03 2.46 2.94
CA ILE A 34 28.18 2.34 4.14
C ILE A 34 27.54 3.68 4.54
N GLU A 35 28.13 4.84 4.20
CA GLU A 35 27.55 6.16 4.48
C GLU A 35 26.59 6.67 3.40
N LYS A 36 26.63 6.08 2.20
CA LYS A 36 25.67 6.34 1.11
C LYS A 36 24.24 5.90 1.42
N ALA A 37 24.04 5.09 2.46
CA ALA A 37 22.74 4.71 3.00
C ALA A 37 22.29 5.61 4.17
N LYS A 38 22.88 6.80 4.37
CA LYS A 38 22.31 7.81 5.27
C LYS A 38 20.96 8.22 4.72
N ILE A 39 19.89 7.70 5.32
CA ILE A 39 18.51 8.14 5.13
C ILE A 39 18.45 9.63 5.46
N LYS A 40 18.30 10.48 4.44
CA LYS A 40 18.38 11.95 4.58
C LYS A 40 17.02 12.64 4.67
N GLY A 41 15.94 11.90 4.42
CA GLY A 41 14.57 12.34 4.64
C GLY A 41 13.75 11.22 5.27
N TYR A 42 12.99 11.57 6.31
CA TYR A 42 12.00 10.68 6.91
C TYR A 42 10.69 11.42 7.11
N GLY A 43 9.61 10.67 7.16
CA GLY A 43 8.37 11.17 7.69
C GLY A 43 7.32 10.09 7.74
N TYR A 44 6.06 10.48 7.71
CA TYR A 44 4.94 9.59 7.92
C TYR A 44 4.12 9.45 6.64
N ASN A 45 3.40 8.34 6.56
CA ASN A 45 2.37 8.12 5.54
C ASN A 45 1.06 7.72 6.20
N PHE A 46 -0.04 8.13 5.57
CA PHE A 46 -1.39 7.69 5.88
C PHE A 46 -2.09 7.39 4.58
N GLY A 47 -2.92 6.35 4.56
CA GLY A 47 -3.55 5.94 3.32
C GLY A 47 -4.91 5.32 3.52
N LEU A 48 -5.76 5.48 2.51
CA LEU A 48 -7.02 4.79 2.39
C LEU A 48 -7.05 4.05 1.05
N GLY A 49 -7.72 2.92 1.02
CA GLY A 49 -7.77 2.12 -0.20
C GLY A 49 -8.89 1.11 -0.19
N ALA A 50 -9.01 0.45 -1.32
CA ALA A 50 -9.91 -0.67 -1.51
C ALA A 50 -9.19 -1.76 -2.29
N MET A 51 -9.47 -3.01 -1.94
CA MET A 51 -8.96 -4.17 -2.64
C MET A 51 -10.15 -5.04 -3.07
N TYR A 52 -10.15 -5.42 -4.34
CA TYR A 52 -11.07 -6.39 -4.89
C TYR A 52 -10.33 -7.67 -5.26
N GLN A 53 -10.84 -8.80 -4.78
CA GLN A 53 -10.19 -10.08 -5.00
C GLN A 53 -10.86 -10.87 -6.13
N PHE A 54 -10.10 -11.15 -7.19
CA PHE A 54 -10.57 -11.90 -8.37
C PHE A 54 -10.46 -13.41 -8.16
N SER A 55 -9.41 -13.85 -7.47
CA SER A 55 -9.15 -15.26 -7.13
C SER A 55 -8.52 -15.39 -5.75
N PRO A 56 -8.45 -16.60 -5.16
CA PRO A 56 -7.77 -16.81 -3.88
C PRO A 56 -6.31 -16.36 -3.85
N TYR A 57 -5.68 -16.20 -5.02
CA TYR A 57 -4.26 -15.84 -5.16
C TYR A 57 -4.06 -14.42 -5.66
N ILE A 58 -5.02 -13.84 -6.38
CA ILE A 58 -4.83 -12.58 -7.11
C ILE A 58 -5.98 -11.62 -6.82
N GLY A 59 -5.65 -10.37 -6.56
CA GLY A 59 -6.59 -9.25 -6.43
C GLY A 59 -6.04 -7.98 -7.07
N GLY A 60 -6.91 -6.98 -7.21
CA GLY A 60 -6.55 -5.61 -7.54
C GLY A 60 -6.74 -4.72 -6.31
N MET A 61 -5.90 -3.72 -6.16
CA MET A 61 -5.94 -2.76 -5.07
C MET A 61 -5.80 -1.34 -5.62
N VAL A 62 -6.59 -0.42 -5.07
CA VAL A 62 -6.48 1.01 -5.31
C VAL A 62 -6.18 1.68 -3.97
N ASN A 63 -5.18 2.56 -3.92
CA ASN A 63 -4.85 3.34 -2.73
C ASN A 63 -4.71 4.82 -3.05
N LEU A 64 -5.08 5.64 -2.07
CA LEU A 64 -4.79 7.06 -1.99
C LEU A 64 -3.99 7.28 -0.71
N ASP A 65 -2.72 7.63 -0.86
CA ASP A 65 -1.75 7.78 0.22
C ASP A 65 -1.31 9.26 0.32
N TYR A 66 -1.34 9.82 1.53
CA TYR A 66 -0.72 11.08 1.87
C TYR A 66 0.63 10.80 2.55
N LEU A 67 1.70 11.42 2.05
CA LEU A 67 3.06 11.25 2.55
C LEU A 67 3.66 12.61 2.86
N THR A 68 4.34 12.71 3.99
CA THR A 68 5.13 13.89 4.35
C THR A 68 6.55 13.45 4.60
N ILE A 69 7.53 14.16 4.06
CA ILE A 69 8.95 13.89 4.25
C ILE A 69 9.65 15.16 4.69
N LYS A 70 10.50 15.05 5.71
CA LYS A 70 11.34 16.13 6.20
C LYS A 70 12.79 15.66 6.26
N GLY A 71 13.71 16.54 5.87
CA GLY A 71 15.14 16.29 5.95
C GLY A 71 15.92 17.53 6.39
N LYS A 72 17.08 17.33 7.00
CA LYS A 72 17.99 18.40 7.44
C LYS A 72 19.43 18.06 7.06
N ARG A 73 20.19 19.06 6.59
CA ARG A 73 21.64 19.00 6.41
C ARG A 73 22.33 19.93 7.42
N PRO A 74 22.91 19.38 8.51
CA PRO A 74 23.56 20.19 9.53
C PRO A 74 24.76 20.98 8.99
N GLU A 75 25.49 20.43 8.01
CA GLU A 75 26.68 21.06 7.42
C GLU A 75 26.40 22.27 6.52
N ALA A 76 25.17 22.42 6.01
CA ALA A 76 24.81 23.47 5.05
C ALA A 76 23.69 24.40 5.55
N GLY A 77 23.17 24.17 6.76
CA GLY A 77 22.02 24.93 7.29
C GLY A 77 20.75 24.80 6.45
N CYS A 78 20.64 23.73 5.66
CA CYS A 78 19.51 23.51 4.75
C CYS A 78 18.53 22.50 5.33
N SER A 79 17.23 22.75 5.18
CA SER A 79 16.17 21.78 5.47
C SER A 79 15.18 21.72 4.30
N PHE A 80 14.56 20.57 4.12
CA PHE A 80 13.48 20.41 3.14
C PHE A 80 12.26 19.75 3.78
N CYS A 81 11.09 20.10 3.27
CA CYS A 81 9.81 19.48 3.58
C CYS A 81 9.08 19.21 2.26
N SER A 82 8.63 17.98 2.07
CA SER A 82 7.87 17.59 0.89
C SER A 82 6.56 16.94 1.32
N GLU A 83 5.45 17.45 0.78
CA GLU A 83 4.11 16.92 0.96
C GLU A 83 3.67 16.29 -0.35
N MET A 84 3.21 15.05 -0.28
CA MET A 84 2.90 14.24 -1.45
C MET A 84 1.55 13.56 -1.28
N VAL A 85 0.77 13.56 -2.35
CA VAL A 85 -0.47 12.77 -2.47
C VAL A 85 -0.28 11.79 -3.60
N THR A 86 -0.38 10.50 -3.31
CA THR A 86 -0.14 9.42 -4.27
C THR A 86 -1.41 8.61 -4.49
N GLY A 87 -1.88 8.54 -5.73
CA GLY A 87 -2.94 7.62 -6.15
C GLY A 87 -2.35 6.44 -6.90
N THR A 88 -2.57 5.21 -6.42
CA THR A 88 -2.01 3.99 -7.04
C THR A 88 -3.06 2.95 -7.35
N ILE A 89 -2.85 2.22 -8.45
CA ILE A 89 -3.59 1.02 -8.82
C ILE A 89 -2.57 -0.11 -8.95
N SER A 90 -2.78 -1.20 -8.21
CA SER A 90 -1.82 -2.31 -8.11
C SER A 90 -2.49 -3.67 -8.20
N GLY A 91 -1.81 -4.62 -8.84
CA GLY A 91 -2.10 -6.04 -8.68
C GLY A 91 -1.51 -6.53 -7.36
N VAL A 92 -2.22 -7.43 -6.67
CA VAL A 92 -1.79 -8.08 -5.43
C VAL A 92 -1.81 -9.58 -5.64
N MET A 93 -0.71 -10.24 -5.28
CA MET A 93 -0.55 -11.69 -5.35
C MET A 93 -0.24 -12.26 -3.97
N LEU A 94 -1.09 -13.18 -3.49
CA LEU A 94 -0.89 -13.89 -2.22
C LEU A 94 0.01 -15.11 -2.43
N LEU A 95 1.11 -15.17 -1.69
CA LEU A 95 2.12 -16.21 -1.72
C LEU A 95 1.84 -17.24 -0.62
N ALA A 96 0.77 -18.02 -0.76
CA ALA A 96 0.44 -19.07 0.20
C ALA A 96 -0.07 -20.34 -0.47
N THR A 97 0.09 -21.46 0.25
CA THR A 97 -0.43 -22.75 -0.20
C THR A 97 -1.97 -22.73 -0.22
N ARG A 98 -2.55 -23.62 -1.02
CA ARG A 98 -4.02 -23.76 -1.11
C ARG A 98 -4.67 -23.98 0.24
N ALA A 99 -4.02 -24.76 1.12
CA ALA A 99 -4.50 -25.06 2.46
C ALA A 99 -4.58 -23.80 3.32
N THR A 100 -3.52 -22.97 3.31
CA THR A 100 -3.48 -21.71 4.06
C THR A 100 -4.51 -20.71 3.54
N LEU A 101 -4.65 -20.58 2.22
CA LEU A 101 -5.65 -19.68 1.63
C LEU A 101 -7.09 -20.12 1.91
N THR A 102 -7.36 -21.43 1.88
CA THR A 102 -8.70 -21.95 2.23
C THR A 102 -9.07 -21.59 3.68
N LYS A 103 -8.10 -21.62 4.60
CA LYS A 103 -8.30 -21.17 5.98
C LYS A 103 -8.44 -19.65 6.06
N LEU A 104 -7.65 -18.90 5.29
CA LEU A 104 -7.73 -17.43 5.22
C LEU A 104 -9.11 -16.94 4.76
N TYR A 105 -9.78 -17.65 3.83
CA TYR A 105 -11.10 -17.30 3.31
C TYR A 105 -12.27 -18.07 3.95
N SER A 106 -12.01 -18.96 4.90
CA SER A 106 -13.07 -19.69 5.60
C SER A 106 -14.01 -18.73 6.32
N ARG A 107 -15.32 -18.97 6.23
CA ARG A 107 -16.36 -18.15 6.88
C ARG A 107 -16.32 -18.21 8.40
N SER A 108 -15.78 -19.30 8.96
CA SER A 108 -15.60 -19.46 10.41
C SER A 108 -14.12 -19.46 10.73
N PHE A 109 -13.66 -18.43 11.43
CA PHE A 109 -12.35 -18.38 12.05
C PHE A 109 -12.29 -19.37 13.22
N ARG A 110 -11.90 -20.62 12.94
CA ARG A 110 -11.55 -21.59 13.98
C ARG A 110 -10.06 -21.41 14.31
N ARG A 111 -9.80 -20.74 15.44
CA ARG A 111 -8.51 -20.56 16.14
C ARG A 111 -7.25 -20.83 15.30
N GLY A 112 -6.57 -19.76 14.86
CA GLY A 112 -5.23 -19.82 14.29
C GLY A 112 -4.79 -18.48 13.69
N ILE A 113 -3.58 -18.02 13.99
CA ILE A 113 -2.96 -16.87 13.31
C ILE A 113 -2.46 -17.38 11.95
N PHE A 114 -3.01 -16.86 10.86
CA PHE A 114 -2.54 -17.18 9.51
C PHE A 114 -1.76 -16.00 8.97
N LEU A 115 -0.48 -16.24 8.70
CA LEU A 115 0.42 -15.27 8.10
C LEU A 115 0.54 -15.61 6.62
N VAL A 116 0.11 -14.70 5.76
CA VAL A 116 0.11 -14.87 4.31
C VAL A 116 0.96 -13.77 3.69
N PRO A 117 2.17 -14.10 3.18
CA PRO A 117 2.96 -13.15 2.44
C PRO A 117 2.24 -12.78 1.14
N TYR A 118 2.45 -11.55 0.68
CA TYR A 118 1.93 -11.09 -0.59
C TYR A 118 2.91 -10.13 -1.27
N LEU A 119 2.79 -10.04 -2.59
CA LEU A 119 3.47 -9.06 -3.41
C LEU A 119 2.45 -8.09 -3.98
N ARG A 120 2.86 -6.84 -4.19
CA ARG A 120 2.11 -5.85 -4.95
C ARG A 120 2.99 -5.15 -5.97
N GLY A 121 2.40 -4.84 -7.12
CA GLY A 121 3.04 -4.07 -8.17
C GLY A 121 2.00 -3.34 -9.00
N GLY A 122 2.31 -2.13 -9.45
CA GLY A 122 1.33 -1.32 -10.15
C GLY A 122 1.88 -0.05 -10.76
N VAL A 123 0.97 0.86 -11.03
CA VAL A 123 1.23 2.21 -11.55
C VAL A 123 0.37 3.22 -10.80
N GLY A 124 0.80 4.46 -10.79
CA GLY A 124 0.08 5.53 -10.13
C GLY A 124 0.60 6.90 -10.51
N PHE A 125 0.05 7.89 -9.84
CA PHE A 125 0.44 9.28 -9.94
C PHE A 125 0.74 9.83 -8.56
N MET A 126 1.69 10.76 -8.49
CA MET A 126 2.11 11.43 -7.28
C MET A 126 2.09 12.94 -7.55
N SER A 127 1.23 13.65 -6.84
CA SER A 127 1.29 15.10 -6.74
C SER A 127 2.20 15.46 -5.59
N TYR A 128 3.12 16.40 -5.79
CA TYR A 128 4.10 16.78 -4.77
C TYR A 128 4.25 18.30 -4.66
N GLN A 129 4.49 18.76 -3.43
CA GLN A 129 4.83 20.14 -3.09
C GLN A 129 6.06 20.10 -2.20
N ALA A 130 7.18 20.64 -2.67
CA ALA A 130 8.42 20.68 -1.91
C ALA A 130 8.80 22.11 -1.53
N TYR A 131 9.30 22.24 -0.31
CA TYR A 131 9.74 23.49 0.30
C TYR A 131 11.18 23.30 0.78
N SER A 132 12.09 24.18 0.36
CA SER A 132 13.49 24.19 0.79
C SER A 132 13.83 25.49 1.52
N TYR A 133 14.54 25.36 2.64
CA TYR A 133 14.99 26.48 3.46
C TYR A 133 16.52 26.46 3.55
N ARG A 134 17.16 27.63 3.45
CA ARG A 134 18.59 27.81 3.69
C ARG A 134 18.77 28.96 4.68
N SER A 135 19.33 28.67 5.85
CA SER A 135 19.62 29.66 6.90
C SER A 135 18.43 30.61 7.16
N GLU A 136 17.28 30.04 7.55
CA GLU A 136 16.05 30.75 7.94
C GLU A 136 15.31 31.52 6.82
N GLN A 137 15.87 31.60 5.61
CA GLN A 137 15.18 32.13 4.44
C GLN A 137 14.64 31.00 3.55
N SER A 138 13.42 31.16 3.06
CA SER A 138 12.83 30.29 2.03
C SER A 138 13.64 30.43 0.76
N GLU A 139 14.19 29.34 0.24
CA GLU A 139 14.82 29.34 -1.07
C GLU A 139 13.69 29.32 -2.12
N ASN A 140 13.82 30.10 -3.20
CA ASN A 140 12.84 30.08 -4.27
C ASN A 140 12.77 28.66 -4.85
N PRO A 141 11.56 28.10 -5.04
CA PRO A 141 11.44 26.77 -5.60
C PRO A 141 12.07 26.74 -6.99
N VAL A 142 12.80 25.67 -7.30
CA VAL A 142 13.46 25.46 -8.60
C VAL A 142 12.43 25.14 -9.69
N THR A 143 11.18 24.84 -9.30
CA THR A 143 10.07 24.48 -10.19
C THR A 143 8.75 25.04 -9.67
N ASP A 144 7.79 25.28 -10.56
CA ASP A 144 6.42 25.64 -10.18
C ASP A 144 5.72 24.44 -9.51
N TYR A 145 5.33 24.61 -8.24
CA TYR A 145 4.58 23.63 -7.47
C TYR A 145 3.08 23.98 -7.41
N PRO A 146 2.16 22.98 -7.36
CA PRO A 146 2.40 21.54 -7.25
C PRO A 146 2.83 20.88 -8.57
N GLY A 147 3.78 19.95 -8.49
CA GLY A 147 4.18 19.09 -9.60
C GLY A 147 3.38 17.78 -9.61
N LEU A 148 3.19 17.20 -10.79
CA LEU A 148 2.58 15.88 -10.97
C LEU A 148 3.56 14.95 -11.67
N THR A 149 3.76 13.75 -11.12
CA THR A 149 4.60 12.72 -11.74
C THR A 149 3.91 11.36 -11.74
N MET A 150 4.34 10.48 -12.64
CA MET A 150 3.99 9.07 -12.61
C MET A 150 4.86 8.33 -11.60
N VAL A 151 4.32 7.28 -10.99
CA VAL A 151 5.05 6.44 -10.02
C VAL A 151 4.76 4.96 -10.25
N ILE A 152 5.78 4.12 -10.10
CA ILE A 152 5.64 2.67 -10.05
C ILE A 152 5.77 2.23 -8.59
N PRO A 153 4.66 1.84 -7.93
CA PRO A 153 4.72 1.15 -6.66
C PRO A 153 5.10 -0.33 -6.87
N ALA A 154 6.14 -0.78 -6.17
CA ALA A 154 6.53 -2.19 -6.11
C ALA A 154 6.85 -2.57 -4.66
N GLY A 155 6.33 -3.70 -4.19
CA GLY A 155 6.55 -4.11 -2.81
C GLY A 155 5.82 -5.36 -2.43
N GLY A 156 5.61 -5.52 -1.13
CA GLY A 156 4.93 -6.66 -0.57
C GLY A 156 4.77 -6.55 0.93
N GLY A 157 4.15 -7.56 1.51
CA GLY A 157 3.80 -7.52 2.91
C GLY A 157 3.37 -8.85 3.46
N LEU A 158 3.00 -8.83 4.74
CA LEU A 158 2.46 -9.98 5.47
C LEU A 158 1.06 -9.65 5.93
N ARG A 159 0.08 -10.45 5.52
CA ARG A 159 -1.31 -10.34 5.95
C ARG A 159 -1.58 -11.31 7.10
N ILE A 160 -2.23 -10.81 8.14
CA ILE A 160 -2.60 -11.54 9.34
C ILE A 160 -4.11 -11.40 9.55
N ARG A 161 -4.84 -12.51 9.60
CA ARG A 161 -6.28 -12.49 9.92
C ARG A 161 -6.48 -12.47 11.42
N VAL A 162 -7.20 -11.46 11.93
CA VAL A 162 -7.49 -11.29 13.36
C VAL A 162 -8.91 -11.75 13.68
N THR A 163 -9.89 -11.37 12.86
CA THR A 163 -11.30 -11.76 13.02
C THR A 163 -11.91 -12.19 11.68
N ASP A 164 -13.21 -12.49 11.65
CA ASP A 164 -13.94 -12.78 10.41
C ASP A 164 -14.09 -11.57 9.48
N GLN A 165 -13.99 -10.36 10.03
CA GLN A 165 -14.18 -9.10 9.30
C GLN A 165 -12.94 -8.21 9.28
N ILE A 166 -11.94 -8.48 10.12
CA ILE A 166 -10.76 -7.65 10.27
C ILE A 166 -9.51 -8.48 10.02
N SER A 167 -8.61 -7.93 9.20
CA SER A 167 -7.24 -8.40 9.07
C SER A 167 -6.28 -7.22 9.22
N LEU A 168 -5.07 -7.52 9.64
CA LEU A 168 -3.96 -6.58 9.66
C LEU A 168 -2.97 -6.98 8.56
N ALA A 169 -2.24 -6.02 8.01
CA ALA A 169 -1.10 -6.32 7.15
C ALA A 169 0.05 -5.37 7.45
N THR A 170 1.27 -5.89 7.46
CA THR A 170 2.47 -5.07 7.36
C THR A 170 2.86 -5.00 5.90
N GLU A 171 3.32 -3.85 5.44
CA GLU A 171 3.60 -3.59 4.02
C GLU A 171 4.86 -2.74 3.86
N ALA A 172 5.75 -3.15 2.97
CA ALA A 172 6.94 -2.41 2.55
C ALA A 172 6.87 -2.18 1.04
N VAL A 173 6.91 -0.92 0.63
CA VAL A 173 6.69 -0.50 -0.77
C VAL A 173 7.75 0.50 -1.16
N VAL A 174 8.43 0.20 -2.26
CA VAL A 174 9.26 1.16 -2.98
C VAL A 174 8.38 1.89 -3.98
N LEU A 175 8.40 3.21 -3.93
CA LEU A 175 7.80 4.11 -4.91
C LEU A 175 8.93 4.61 -5.81
N LEU A 176 8.80 4.29 -7.11
CA LEU A 176 9.73 4.68 -8.16
C LEU A 176 9.07 5.78 -9.02
N PRO A 177 9.18 7.06 -8.64
CA PRO A 177 8.69 8.18 -9.42
C PRO A 177 9.53 8.37 -10.69
N PHE A 178 8.90 8.86 -11.76
CA PHE A 178 9.58 9.24 -13.00
C PHE A 178 10.08 10.69 -12.98
N SER A 179 10.20 11.30 -11.80
CA SER A 179 10.66 12.69 -11.62
C SER A 179 11.82 12.73 -10.63
N ASP A 180 12.80 13.58 -10.92
CA ASP A 180 13.98 13.87 -10.09
C ASP A 180 13.76 15.11 -9.18
N TYR A 181 12.56 15.71 -9.20
CA TYR A 181 12.29 16.98 -8.53
C TYR A 181 11.64 16.84 -7.14
N LEU A 182 11.68 15.65 -6.52
CA LEU A 182 11.02 15.44 -5.24
C LEU A 182 11.75 16.13 -4.08
N ASP A 183 13.05 16.44 -4.26
CA ASP A 183 13.87 17.21 -3.33
C ASP A 183 14.14 18.67 -3.76
N ASN A 184 13.48 19.14 -4.84
CA ASN A 184 13.62 20.49 -5.40
C ASN A 184 15.06 20.83 -5.88
N ARG A 185 15.87 19.84 -6.26
CA ARG A 185 17.19 20.05 -6.90
C ARG A 185 17.40 19.11 -8.09
N THR A 186 18.38 19.44 -8.93
CA THR A 186 18.85 18.56 -10.01
C THR A 186 20.21 18.00 -9.61
N GLY A 187 20.31 16.69 -9.41
CA GLY A 187 21.53 16.00 -8.99
C GLY A 187 22.18 15.21 -10.13
N ALA A 188 23.51 15.15 -10.14
CA ALA A 188 24.25 14.24 -11.02
C ALA A 188 24.44 12.88 -10.33
N GLY A 189 23.55 11.93 -10.61
CA GLY A 189 23.80 10.49 -10.49
C GLY A 189 23.81 9.92 -9.07
N ASN A 190 22.68 9.32 -8.69
CA ASN A 190 22.54 8.50 -7.49
C ASN A 190 22.96 7.03 -7.72
N PHE A 191 23.37 6.35 -6.65
CA PHE A 191 23.83 4.94 -6.66
C PHE A 191 22.78 3.92 -7.13
N LEU A 192 21.50 4.32 -7.20
CA LEU A 192 20.37 3.51 -7.66
C LEU A 192 19.71 4.05 -8.95
N GLY A 193 20.37 4.99 -9.65
CA GLY A 193 19.85 5.68 -10.85
C GLY A 193 19.50 7.15 -10.58
N GLY A 194 19.30 7.94 -11.64
CA GLY A 194 19.02 9.38 -11.58
C GLY A 194 17.56 9.75 -11.26
N TYR A 195 16.89 8.97 -10.42
CA TYR A 195 15.53 9.27 -9.95
C TYR A 195 15.46 9.05 -8.44
N ASP A 196 14.84 9.99 -7.73
CA ASP A 196 14.52 9.87 -6.30
C ASP A 196 13.70 8.60 -6.01
N GLN A 197 14.09 7.82 -4.99
CA GLN A 197 13.34 6.61 -4.59
C GLN A 197 12.82 6.76 -3.17
N LEU A 198 11.55 6.38 -2.96
CA LEU A 198 10.94 6.39 -1.63
C LEU A 198 10.66 4.97 -1.19
N LEU A 199 11.00 4.65 0.05
CA LEU A 199 10.67 3.39 0.70
C LEU A 199 9.68 3.68 1.83
N SER A 200 8.48 3.12 1.71
CA SER A 200 7.39 3.27 2.65
C SER A 200 7.17 1.96 3.39
N PHE A 201 7.21 2.01 4.73
CA PHE A 201 6.79 0.93 5.61
C PHE A 201 5.47 1.33 6.28
N SER A 202 4.46 0.49 6.21
CA SER A 202 3.14 0.79 6.76
C SER A 202 2.46 -0.41 7.40
N LEU A 203 1.58 -0.12 8.35
CA LEU A 203 0.63 -1.06 8.91
C LEU A 203 -0.76 -0.75 8.34
N LYS A 204 -1.39 -1.75 7.71
CA LYS A 204 -2.75 -1.70 7.16
C LYS A 204 -3.74 -2.42 8.05
N GLY A 205 -4.84 -1.75 8.38
CA GLY A 205 -6.09 -2.39 8.76
C GLY A 205 -6.90 -2.72 7.51
N LEU A 206 -7.42 -3.95 7.42
CA LEU A 206 -8.25 -4.43 6.33
C LEU A 206 -9.63 -4.82 6.88
N TYR A 207 -10.68 -4.19 6.36
CA TYR A 207 -12.06 -4.47 6.71
C TYR A 207 -12.79 -5.12 5.54
N TYR A 208 -13.27 -6.34 5.73
CA TYR A 208 -14.02 -7.05 4.70
C TYR A 208 -15.47 -6.57 4.70
N LEU A 209 -15.93 -6.04 3.56
CA LEU A 209 -17.33 -5.65 3.42
C LEU A 209 -18.20 -6.91 3.29
N GLY A 210 -19.16 -7.01 4.22
CA GLY A 210 -20.08 -8.13 4.32
C GLY A 210 -20.86 -8.38 3.03
N SER A 211 -20.67 -9.51 2.36
CA SER A 211 -21.62 -9.99 1.35
C SER A 211 -22.83 -10.57 2.09
N LYS A 212 -23.84 -9.74 2.34
CA LYS A 212 -25.19 -10.23 2.60
C LYS A 212 -25.74 -10.77 1.28
N ARG A 213 -25.38 -12.01 0.92
CA ARG A 213 -26.30 -12.77 0.06
C ARG A 213 -27.53 -13.06 0.90
N SER A 214 -28.58 -12.32 0.55
CA SER A 214 -29.95 -12.52 0.99
C SER A 214 -30.24 -14.03 1.07
N SER A 215 -30.47 -14.53 2.28
CA SER A 215 -31.20 -15.78 2.49
C SER A 215 -32.65 -15.52 2.09
N ALA A 216 -32.92 -15.37 0.79
CA ALA A 216 -34.25 -15.24 0.24
C ALA A 216 -34.17 -15.55 -1.25
N VAL A 217 -34.37 -16.82 -1.62
CA VAL A 217 -35.44 -17.26 -2.53
C VAL A 217 -35.58 -18.79 -2.34
N ASN A 218 -36.68 -19.15 -1.67
CA ASN A 218 -37.47 -20.38 -1.80
C ASN A 218 -36.77 -21.72 -2.10
N GLY A 219 -36.64 -22.54 -1.05
CA GLY A 219 -36.48 -23.99 -1.19
C GLY A 219 -37.28 -24.84 -0.18
N SER A 220 -38.03 -24.23 0.74
CA SER A 220 -38.61 -24.94 1.89
C SER A 220 -40.14 -24.88 2.03
N VAL A 221 -40.88 -24.48 0.99
CA VAL A 221 -42.37 -24.47 1.04
C VAL A 221 -43.04 -25.63 0.27
N PHE A 222 -42.33 -26.36 -0.60
CA PHE A 222 -42.96 -27.42 -1.43
C PHE A 222 -42.82 -28.87 -0.92
N LYS A 223 -42.63 -29.09 0.39
CA LYS A 223 -42.67 -30.44 1.00
C LYS A 223 -43.78 -30.65 2.03
N LYS A 224 -44.84 -29.84 2.00
CA LYS A 224 -45.95 -29.94 2.97
C LYS A 224 -47.35 -30.19 2.39
N PHE A 225 -47.47 -30.56 1.11
CA PHE A 225 -48.70 -31.15 0.59
C PHE A 225 -48.49 -32.62 0.26
N GLY A 226 -48.72 -33.45 1.28
CA GLY A 226 -48.86 -34.89 1.12
C GLY A 226 -50.12 -35.20 0.33
N PHE A 227 -49.96 -35.57 -0.95
CA PHE A 227 -50.98 -36.34 -1.64
C PHE A 227 -50.82 -37.81 -1.28
N LYS A 228 -51.56 -38.22 -0.25
CA LYS A 228 -51.79 -39.62 0.11
C LYS A 228 -52.75 -40.19 -0.93
N LYS A 229 -52.26 -40.83 -1.99
CA LYS A 229 -53.11 -41.65 -2.87
C LYS A 229 -53.57 -42.88 -2.07
N LYS A 230 -54.86 -42.91 -1.74
CA LYS A 230 -55.56 -44.09 -1.22
C LYS A 230 -56.06 -44.92 -2.40
N LYS A 231 -55.76 -46.22 -2.32
CA LYS A 231 -56.29 -47.40 -3.03
C LYS A 231 -56.14 -47.42 -4.55
#